data_AF-A0A015K5W5-F1
#
_entry.id   AF-A0A015K5W5-F1
#
_cell.length_a   1.000
_cell.length_b   1.000
_cell.length_c   1.000
_cell.angle_alpha   90.00
_cell.angle_beta   90.00
_cell.angle_gamma   90.00
#
_symmetry.space_group_name_H-M   'P 1'
#
loop_
_entity.id
_entity.type
_entity.pdbx_description
1 polymer ?
#
loop_
_entity_poly.entity_id
_entity_poly.type
_entity_poly.pdbx_seq_one_letter_code
_entity_poly.pdbx_strand_id
1 'polypeptide(L)'
;MEDAVTDELDEDFVDEVENAVKSIYSQLSLKYIGSSTMKGSAFVKFLNDIVEHMNKSETSSLLSIPSEYESIIQFVAQEAIKEALGIYQEQMDHLLNEEVKLPILWDEFTEIHNNCISEANKIFFEKVIGSPTQMENFVEELNEEIFKFKGEFTKRNSDELTAYNENIAKDYWERYVKIGLNQETLFESNDEFQEALKAFELAYEKSMMKSPEGDKIIASYMQNQYPTAIEYMTQLGRMNAELVKVMKAKEEAETFRLEASAREEEFRRKIEAQKYEREENERNFKTKMEELQANIDQQNKSHEEMKERLIKERDIATEKYNQKLEQLHNEMLEQQRLNEEDKRKLLEQQQTNFEQIQRETEEANRKITEELKRAITLRERESH
;
A
#
# COMPACT_ATOMS: atom_id res chain seq x y z
N MET A 1 -43.50 -0.02 3.59
CA MET A 1 -43.56 -1.46 3.20
C MET A 1 -42.26 -2.15 3.64
N GLU A 2 -41.65 -1.71 4.75
CA GLU A 2 -40.40 -2.25 5.31
C GLU A 2 -40.59 -2.81 6.74
N ASP A 3 -41.80 -2.73 7.30
CA ASP A 3 -42.09 -3.09 8.70
C ASP A 3 -42.63 -4.52 8.87
N ALA A 4 -42.56 -5.38 7.84
CA ALA A 4 -42.97 -6.77 7.97
C ALA A 4 -41.97 -7.52 8.86
N VAL A 5 -42.46 -8.19 9.90
CA VAL A 5 -41.62 -9.00 10.79
C VAL A 5 -41.23 -10.28 10.05
N THR A 6 -40.01 -10.79 10.25
CA THR A 6 -39.50 -11.98 9.53
C THR A 6 -40.44 -13.19 9.59
N ASP A 7 -41.14 -13.38 10.71
CA ASP A 7 -42.13 -14.47 10.91
C ASP A 7 -43.41 -14.31 10.05
N GLU A 8 -43.61 -13.15 9.44
CA GLU A 8 -44.73 -12.84 8.53
C GLU A 8 -44.34 -13.02 7.05
N LEU A 9 -43.06 -13.32 6.78
CA LEU A 9 -42.55 -13.60 5.44
C LEU A 9 -42.68 -15.10 5.12
N ASP A 10 -42.72 -15.40 3.83
CA ASP A 10 -42.72 -16.77 3.34
C ASP A 10 -41.44 -17.50 3.75
N GLU A 11 -41.56 -18.70 4.32
CA GLU A 11 -40.44 -19.47 4.87
C GLU A 11 -39.39 -19.80 3.80
N ASP A 12 -39.83 -20.14 2.59
CA ASP A 12 -38.92 -20.40 1.46
C ASP A 12 -38.16 -19.12 1.06
N PHE A 13 -38.80 -17.96 1.11
CA PHE A 13 -38.13 -16.67 0.87
C PHE A 13 -37.09 -16.34 1.95
N VAL A 14 -37.42 -16.54 3.23
CA VAL A 14 -36.47 -16.29 4.34
C VAL A 14 -35.25 -17.20 4.21
N ASP A 15 -35.46 -18.48 3.94
CA ASP A 15 -34.38 -19.46 3.72
C ASP A 15 -33.54 -19.09 2.50
N GLU A 16 -34.15 -18.67 1.38
CA GLU A 16 -33.41 -18.24 0.19
C GLU A 16 -32.54 -17.01 0.46
N VAL A 17 -33.09 -16.01 1.16
CA VAL A 17 -32.35 -14.78 1.53
C VAL A 17 -31.23 -15.08 2.50
N GLU A 18 -31.47 -15.88 3.54
CA GLU A 18 -30.41 -16.29 4.48
C GLU A 18 -29.26 -17.02 3.77
N ASN A 19 -29.61 -17.95 2.88
CA ASN A 19 -28.63 -18.69 2.11
C ASN A 19 -27.87 -17.77 1.14
N ALA A 20 -28.55 -16.81 0.50
CA ALA A 20 -27.92 -15.81 -0.35
C ALA A 20 -26.95 -14.93 0.45
N VAL A 21 -27.34 -14.45 1.64
CA VAL A 21 -26.49 -13.62 2.51
C VAL A 21 -25.27 -14.41 3.00
N LYS A 22 -25.47 -15.64 3.50
CA LYS A 22 -24.37 -16.53 3.93
C LYS A 22 -23.41 -16.80 2.76
N SER A 23 -23.95 -17.02 1.57
CA SER A 23 -23.16 -17.20 0.34
C SER A 23 -22.31 -15.97 0.05
N ILE A 24 -22.90 -14.77 0.03
CA ILE A 24 -22.19 -13.51 -0.22
C ILE A 24 -21.06 -13.30 0.80
N TYR A 25 -21.35 -13.38 2.11
CA TYR A 25 -20.36 -13.13 3.15
C TYR A 25 -19.23 -14.17 3.16
N SER A 26 -19.52 -15.43 2.85
CA SER A 26 -18.50 -16.48 2.76
C SER A 26 -17.50 -16.29 1.61
N GLN A 27 -17.77 -15.37 0.69
CA GLN A 27 -17.08 -15.22 -0.59
C GLN A 27 -16.64 -13.78 -0.88
N LEU A 28 -16.72 -12.88 0.11
CA LEU A 28 -16.28 -11.50 -0.05
C LEU A 28 -14.78 -11.47 -0.37
N SER A 29 -14.46 -11.20 -1.62
CA SER A 29 -13.10 -10.94 -2.05
C SER A 29 -12.72 -9.50 -1.70
N LEU A 30 -11.44 -9.31 -1.39
CA LEU A 30 -10.88 -7.97 -1.26
C LEU A 30 -10.96 -7.25 -2.62
N LYS A 31 -11.08 -5.93 -2.57
CA LYS A 31 -10.97 -5.09 -3.77
C LYS A 31 -9.50 -4.78 -4.03
N TYR A 32 -9.06 -4.86 -5.28
CA TYR A 32 -7.67 -4.64 -5.67
C TYR A 32 -7.53 -3.49 -6.69
N ILE A 33 -6.41 -2.77 -6.60
CA ILE A 33 -5.84 -1.92 -7.65
C ILE A 33 -4.57 -2.63 -8.14
N GLY A 34 -4.63 -3.26 -9.31
CA GLY A 34 -3.58 -4.18 -9.75
C GLY A 34 -3.41 -5.34 -8.76
N SER A 35 -2.20 -5.52 -8.24
CA SER A 35 -1.87 -6.52 -7.20
C SER A 35 -1.95 -5.98 -5.76
N SER A 36 -2.30 -4.70 -5.58
CA SER A 36 -2.40 -4.07 -4.26
C SER A 36 -3.83 -4.08 -3.75
N THR A 37 -4.02 -4.35 -2.46
CA THR A 37 -5.34 -4.27 -1.83
C THR A 37 -5.78 -2.81 -1.70
N MET A 38 -6.99 -2.51 -2.14
CA MET A 38 -7.59 -1.17 -2.05
C MET A 38 -8.08 -0.91 -0.62
N LYS A 39 -7.44 0.03 0.07
CA LYS A 39 -7.88 0.51 1.40
C LYS A 39 -9.00 1.56 1.25
N GLY A 40 -9.70 1.86 2.36
CA GLY A 40 -10.84 2.78 2.37
C GLY A 40 -10.54 4.19 1.84
N SER A 41 -9.37 4.75 2.15
CA SER A 41 -8.95 6.07 1.64
C SER A 41 -8.78 6.07 0.12
N ALA A 42 -8.17 5.02 -0.44
CA ALA A 42 -8.02 4.83 -1.88
C ALA A 42 -9.38 4.69 -2.57
N PHE A 43 -10.33 3.98 -1.95
CA PHE A 43 -11.69 3.83 -2.47
C PHE A 43 -12.46 5.16 -2.46
N VAL A 44 -12.35 5.96 -1.39
CA VAL A 44 -12.96 7.29 -1.34
C VAL A 44 -12.41 8.20 -2.43
N LYS A 45 -11.08 8.19 -2.65
CA LYS A 45 -10.44 8.94 -3.74
C LYS A 45 -10.97 8.50 -5.11
N PHE A 46 -11.05 7.19 -5.36
CA PHE A 46 -11.62 6.64 -6.60
C PHE A 46 -13.04 7.14 -6.87
N LEU A 47 -13.92 7.11 -5.86
CA LEU A 47 -15.30 7.57 -6.01
C LEU A 47 -15.35 9.07 -6.31
N ASN A 48 -14.55 9.88 -5.62
CA ASN A 48 -14.47 11.32 -5.87
C ASN A 48 -14.03 11.60 -7.31
N ASP A 49 -13.00 10.91 -7.80
CA ASP A 49 -12.47 11.11 -9.16
C ASP A 49 -13.50 10.73 -10.23
N ILE A 50 -14.23 9.61 -10.02
CA ILE A 50 -15.33 9.19 -10.90
C ILE A 50 -16.43 10.25 -10.93
N VAL A 51 -16.91 10.68 -9.76
CA VAL A 51 -18.01 11.64 -9.67
C VAL A 51 -17.60 12.98 -10.28
N GLU A 52 -16.36 13.43 -10.05
CA GLU A 52 -15.85 14.67 -10.64
C GLU A 52 -15.77 14.56 -12.18
N HIS A 53 -15.28 13.44 -12.71
CA HIS A 53 -15.26 13.20 -14.16
C HIS A 53 -16.66 13.15 -14.78
N MET A 54 -17.60 12.44 -14.15
CA MET A 54 -18.98 12.36 -14.65
C MET A 54 -19.67 13.73 -14.70
N ASN A 55 -19.29 14.65 -13.81
CA ASN A 55 -19.86 16.00 -13.75
C ASN A 55 -19.17 17.02 -14.68
N LYS A 56 -18.07 16.65 -15.36
CA LYS A 56 -17.39 17.51 -16.34
C LYS A 56 -18.03 17.33 -17.73
N SER A 57 -18.62 18.39 -18.27
CA SER A 57 -19.40 18.36 -19.53
C SER A 57 -18.61 17.99 -20.79
N GLU A 58 -17.28 18.10 -20.76
CA GLU A 58 -16.41 17.84 -21.92
C GLU A 58 -15.84 16.40 -21.95
N THR A 59 -15.84 15.67 -20.83
CA THR A 59 -15.18 14.34 -20.69
C THR A 59 -16.10 13.24 -20.15
N SER A 60 -17.39 13.53 -19.95
CA SER A 60 -18.41 12.57 -19.46
C SER A 60 -18.44 11.22 -20.21
N SER A 61 -17.99 11.15 -21.46
CA SER A 61 -17.91 9.92 -22.27
C SER A 61 -16.57 9.18 -22.23
N LEU A 62 -15.57 9.66 -21.48
CA LEU A 62 -14.18 9.18 -21.50
C LEU A 62 -13.67 8.67 -20.14
N LEU A 63 -14.57 8.22 -19.26
CA LEU A 63 -14.18 7.65 -17.97
C LEU A 63 -13.33 6.40 -18.21
N SER A 64 -12.07 6.41 -17.76
CA SER A 64 -11.10 5.45 -18.29
C SER A 64 -10.81 4.26 -17.39
N ILE A 65 -10.94 4.19 -16.08
CA ILE A 65 -10.36 3.13 -15.23
C ILE A 65 -8.82 3.15 -15.10
N PRO A 66 -7.93 2.89 -16.09
CA PRO A 66 -6.49 3.03 -15.87
C PRO A 66 -6.02 4.42 -15.47
N SER A 67 -6.61 5.50 -16.01
CA SER A 67 -6.21 6.86 -15.60
C SER A 67 -6.61 7.19 -14.16
N GLU A 68 -7.76 6.66 -13.73
CA GLU A 68 -8.27 6.82 -12.38
C GLU A 68 -7.42 6.00 -11.40
N TYR A 69 -6.98 4.81 -11.79
CA TYR A 69 -6.05 4.01 -11.00
C TYR A 69 -4.69 4.68 -10.84
N GLU A 70 -4.16 5.30 -11.89
CA GLU A 70 -2.91 6.07 -11.80
C GLU A 70 -3.05 7.24 -10.82
N SER A 71 -4.17 7.96 -10.89
CA SER A 71 -4.44 9.08 -9.96
C SER A 71 -4.50 8.61 -8.50
N ILE A 72 -5.10 7.45 -8.24
CA ILE A 72 -5.17 6.88 -6.88
C ILE A 72 -3.80 6.42 -6.42
N ILE A 73 -3.01 5.76 -7.28
CA ILE A 73 -1.65 5.32 -6.97
C ILE A 73 -0.81 6.53 -6.52
N GLN A 74 -0.83 7.61 -7.32
CA GLN A 74 -0.13 8.85 -6.97
C GLN A 74 -0.64 9.43 -5.64
N PHE A 75 -1.96 9.52 -5.45
CA PHE A 75 -2.55 10.07 -4.23
C PHE A 75 -2.13 9.26 -2.98
N VAL A 76 -2.23 7.94 -3.04
CA VAL A 76 -1.88 7.06 -1.91
C VAL A 76 -0.38 7.14 -1.62
N ALA A 77 0.46 7.16 -2.65
CA ALA A 77 1.90 7.29 -2.48
C ALA A 77 2.26 8.62 -1.79
N GLN A 78 1.67 9.74 -2.23
CA GLN A 78 1.95 11.06 -1.65
C GLN A 78 1.50 11.17 -0.20
N GLU A 79 0.33 10.63 0.15
CA GLU A 79 -0.11 10.58 1.55
C GLU A 79 0.81 9.66 2.40
N ALA A 80 1.26 8.53 1.84
CA ALA A 80 2.20 7.65 2.52
C ALA A 80 3.56 8.31 2.75
N ILE A 81 4.10 9.04 1.76
CA ILE A 81 5.34 9.82 1.89
C ILE A 81 5.18 10.87 2.98
N LYS A 82 4.11 11.65 2.93
CA LYS A 82 3.84 12.72 3.91
C LYS A 82 3.77 12.18 5.34
N GLU A 83 3.10 11.05 5.54
CA GLU A 83 3.00 10.43 6.86
C GLU A 83 4.33 9.84 7.33
N ALA A 84 5.06 9.15 6.46
CA ALA A 84 6.39 8.64 6.76
C ALA A 84 7.37 9.76 7.16
N LEU A 85 7.34 10.88 6.44
CA LEU A 85 8.12 12.07 6.77
C LEU A 85 7.73 12.68 8.12
N GLY A 86 6.43 12.77 8.40
CA GLY A 86 5.93 13.25 9.69
C GLY A 86 6.47 12.41 10.84
N ILE A 87 6.41 11.08 10.71
CA ILE A 87 6.91 10.15 11.72
C ILE A 87 8.42 10.28 11.92
N TYR A 88 9.18 10.35 10.82
CA TYR A 88 10.63 10.55 10.89
C TYR A 88 10.97 11.83 11.67
N GLN A 89 10.33 12.95 11.34
CA GLN A 89 10.58 14.24 11.99
C GLN A 89 10.19 14.22 13.46
N GLU A 90 8.98 13.74 13.78
CA GLU A 90 8.46 13.68 15.14
C GLU A 90 9.36 12.83 16.04
N GLN A 91 9.82 11.67 15.55
CA GLN A 91 10.75 10.83 16.30
C GLN A 91 12.12 11.48 16.48
N MET A 92 12.68 12.07 15.42
CA MET A 92 13.96 12.77 15.50
C MET A 92 13.88 13.93 16.50
N ASP A 93 12.85 14.77 16.43
CA ASP A 93 12.69 15.90 17.33
C ASP A 93 12.44 15.44 18.77
N HIS A 94 11.63 14.41 19.01
CA HIS A 94 11.42 13.85 20.34
C HIS A 94 12.74 13.34 20.96
N LEU A 95 13.46 12.48 20.23
CA LEU A 95 14.71 11.88 20.72
C LEU A 95 15.78 12.94 21.02
N LEU A 96 15.91 13.94 20.15
CA LEU A 96 16.93 14.98 20.30
C LEU A 96 16.59 16.02 21.36
N ASN A 97 15.31 16.29 21.63
CA ASN A 97 14.90 17.28 22.63
C ASN A 97 14.71 16.68 24.04
N GLU A 98 14.22 15.44 24.12
CA GLU A 98 13.77 14.86 25.39
C GLU A 98 14.72 13.78 25.95
N GLU A 99 15.34 12.96 25.09
CA GLU A 99 16.08 11.77 25.54
C GLU A 99 17.60 11.96 25.54
N VAL A 100 18.21 12.28 24.40
CA VAL A 100 19.68 12.19 24.23
C VAL A 100 20.37 13.55 24.39
N LYS A 101 19.74 14.63 23.89
CA LYS A 101 20.28 16.01 23.79
C LYS A 101 21.58 16.13 23.00
N LEU A 102 21.68 17.21 22.22
CA LEU A 102 22.89 17.54 21.47
C LEU A 102 23.98 18.14 22.39
N PRO A 103 25.27 18.00 22.06
CA PRO A 103 25.81 17.22 20.93
C PRO A 103 25.88 15.71 21.20
N ILE A 104 25.84 14.92 20.12
CA ILE A 104 25.90 13.45 20.13
C ILE A 104 27.04 12.99 19.22
N LEU A 105 27.74 11.93 19.60
CA LEU A 105 28.76 11.32 18.73
C LEU A 105 28.13 10.75 17.45
N TRP A 106 28.89 10.78 16.35
CA TRP A 106 28.36 10.46 15.03
C TRP A 106 27.86 9.02 14.87
N ASP A 107 28.44 8.06 15.58
CA ASP A 107 28.00 6.66 15.51
C ASP A 107 26.59 6.51 16.08
N GLU A 108 26.37 7.00 17.30
CA GLU A 108 25.05 7.01 17.97
C GLU A 108 24.04 7.86 17.19
N PHE A 109 24.45 9.03 16.71
CA PHE A 109 23.59 9.90 15.90
C PHE A 109 23.15 9.20 14.59
N THR A 110 24.04 8.43 13.98
CA THR A 110 23.73 7.65 12.77
C THR A 110 22.75 6.52 13.08
N GLU A 111 22.93 5.82 14.20
CA GLU A 111 22.01 4.77 14.65
C GLU A 111 20.60 5.30 14.88
N ILE A 112 20.47 6.44 15.57
CA ILE A 112 19.19 7.13 15.79
C ILE A 112 18.49 7.42 14.46
N HIS A 113 19.22 8.02 13.51
CA HIS A 113 18.67 8.29 12.18
C HIS A 113 18.23 7.03 11.46
N ASN A 114 19.05 5.97 11.47
CA ASN A 114 18.74 4.72 10.80
C ASN A 114 17.47 4.07 11.37
N ASN A 115 17.28 4.12 12.69
CA ASN A 115 16.07 3.62 13.34
C ASN A 115 14.82 4.42 12.94
N CYS A 116 14.91 5.76 12.92
CA CYS A 116 13.80 6.61 12.50
C CYS A 116 13.43 6.40 11.03
N ILE A 117 14.44 6.24 10.15
CA ILE A 117 14.25 5.93 8.73
C ILE A 117 13.57 4.56 8.58
N SER A 118 13.96 3.58 9.39
CA SER A 118 13.36 2.24 9.37
C SER A 118 11.86 2.27 9.66
N GLU A 119 11.45 2.98 10.70
CA GLU A 119 10.03 3.12 11.05
C GLU A 119 9.26 3.92 10.01
N ALA A 120 9.84 5.00 9.46
CA ALA A 120 9.23 5.74 8.36
C ALA A 120 9.01 4.86 7.12
N ASN A 121 10.03 4.07 6.73
CA ASN A 121 9.96 3.13 5.62
C ASN A 121 8.88 2.07 5.84
N LYS A 122 8.79 1.50 7.04
CA LYS A 122 7.75 0.52 7.37
C LYS A 122 6.34 1.08 7.14
N ILE A 123 6.08 2.30 7.60
CA ILE A 123 4.78 2.97 7.41
C ILE A 123 4.52 3.22 5.92
N PHE A 124 5.53 3.69 5.19
CA PHE A 124 5.42 3.92 3.76
C PHE A 124 5.06 2.62 2.99
N PHE A 125 5.83 1.54 3.18
CA PHE A 125 5.64 0.28 2.46
C PHE A 125 4.33 -0.45 2.81
N GLU A 126 3.81 -0.25 4.02
CA GLU A 126 2.49 -0.77 4.42
C GLU A 126 1.35 -0.11 3.61
N LYS A 127 1.54 1.12 3.13
CA LYS A 127 0.50 1.93 2.50
C LYS A 127 0.66 2.08 1.00
N VAL A 128 1.89 2.12 0.51
CA VAL A 128 2.16 2.32 -0.91
C VAL A 128 1.52 1.22 -1.75
N ILE A 129 0.96 1.63 -2.89
CA ILE A 129 0.36 0.76 -3.90
C ILE A 129 0.96 1.10 -5.26
N GLY A 130 0.79 0.19 -6.23
CA GLY A 130 1.28 0.39 -7.60
C GLY A 130 2.16 -0.74 -8.09
N SER A 131 2.74 -0.55 -9.27
CA SER A 131 3.75 -1.47 -9.81
C SER A 131 5.10 -1.29 -9.12
N PRO A 132 6.00 -2.30 -9.18
CA PRO A 132 7.33 -2.20 -8.59
C PRO A 132 8.12 -0.97 -9.05
N THR A 133 8.05 -0.63 -10.35
CA THR A 133 8.72 0.55 -10.91
C THR A 133 8.13 1.86 -10.39
N GLN A 134 6.81 1.94 -10.19
CA GLN A 134 6.20 3.12 -9.57
C GLN A 134 6.63 3.27 -8.10
N MET A 135 6.64 2.16 -7.36
CA MET A 135 7.11 2.14 -5.97
C MET A 135 8.56 2.57 -5.84
N GLU A 136 9.45 2.14 -6.75
CA GLU A 136 10.85 2.58 -6.80
C GLU A 136 10.97 4.10 -6.90
N ASN A 137 10.24 4.72 -7.84
CA ASN A 137 10.22 6.18 -7.97
C ASN A 137 9.72 6.89 -6.70
N PHE A 138 8.69 6.34 -6.03
CA PHE A 138 8.18 6.93 -4.78
C PHE A 138 9.14 6.76 -3.60
N VAL A 139 9.92 5.68 -3.58
CA VAL A 139 10.99 5.48 -2.58
C VAL A 139 12.11 6.49 -2.80
N GLU A 140 12.50 6.75 -4.06
CA GLU A 140 13.46 7.81 -4.37
C GLU A 140 12.96 9.18 -3.86
N GLU A 141 11.69 9.51 -4.11
CA GLU A 141 11.06 10.75 -3.64
C GLU A 141 11.07 10.84 -2.10
N LEU A 142 10.69 9.77 -1.39
CA LEU A 142 10.75 9.72 0.07
C LEU A 142 12.18 9.94 0.58
N ASN A 143 13.16 9.26 0.00
CA ASN A 143 14.56 9.34 0.42
C ASN A 143 15.14 10.74 0.18
N GLU A 144 14.79 11.38 -0.94
CA GLU A 144 15.19 12.76 -1.21
C GLU A 144 14.70 13.73 -0.14
N GLU A 145 13.43 13.61 0.27
CA GLU A 145 12.85 14.46 1.33
C GLU A 145 13.43 14.15 2.71
N ILE A 146 13.56 12.86 3.08
CA ILE A 146 14.24 12.46 4.32
C ILE A 146 15.67 13.02 4.36
N PHE A 147 16.40 12.99 3.24
CA PHE A 147 17.77 13.48 3.17
C PHE A 147 17.86 14.99 3.45
N LYS A 148 16.86 15.78 3.04
CA LYS A 148 16.80 17.21 3.36
C LYS A 148 16.69 17.42 4.87
N PHE A 149 15.74 16.76 5.53
CA PHE A 149 15.58 16.85 6.99
C PHE A 149 16.80 16.32 7.74
N LYS A 150 17.36 15.19 7.32
CA LYS A 150 18.60 14.64 7.86
C LYS A 150 19.74 15.65 7.79
N GLY A 151 19.85 16.40 6.70
CA GLY A 151 20.83 17.48 6.54
C GLY A 151 20.71 18.55 7.62
N GLU A 152 19.49 18.94 7.98
CA GLU A 152 19.24 19.94 9.03
C GLU A 152 19.65 19.45 10.42
N PHE A 153 19.29 18.20 10.77
CA PHE A 153 19.71 17.59 12.04
C PHE A 153 21.22 17.39 12.11
N THR A 154 21.82 16.92 11.01
CA THR A 154 23.27 16.73 10.88
C THR A 154 24.01 18.06 11.12
N LYS A 155 23.52 19.14 10.51
CA LYS A 155 24.11 20.47 10.70
C LYS A 155 24.02 20.91 12.16
N ARG A 156 22.83 20.80 12.78
CA ARG A 156 22.64 21.14 14.21
C ARG A 156 23.62 20.38 15.11
N ASN A 157 23.76 19.07 14.92
CA ASN A 157 24.70 18.27 15.72
C ASN A 157 26.17 18.68 15.50
N SER A 158 26.55 18.93 14.24
CA SER A 158 27.92 19.37 13.90
C SER A 158 28.26 20.73 14.51
N ASP A 159 27.32 21.68 14.49
CA ASP A 159 27.47 23.00 15.10
C ASP A 159 27.68 22.87 16.63
N GLU A 160 26.89 22.03 17.30
CA GLU A 160 27.02 21.77 18.74
C GLU A 160 28.31 21.03 19.10
N LEU A 161 28.73 20.02 18.30
CA LEU A 161 30.02 19.33 18.48
C LEU A 161 31.19 20.30 18.34
N THR A 162 31.10 21.20 17.35
CA THR A 162 32.11 22.25 17.13
C THR A 162 32.19 23.17 18.35
N ALA A 163 31.05 23.68 18.83
CA ALA A 163 31.00 24.57 19.99
C ALA A 163 31.51 23.89 21.27
N TYR A 164 31.12 22.63 21.52
CA TYR A 164 31.61 21.86 22.66
C TYR A 164 33.13 21.71 22.62
N ASN A 165 33.66 21.22 21.50
CA ASN A 165 35.10 20.98 21.36
C ASN A 165 35.91 22.28 21.38
N GLU A 166 35.41 23.36 20.76
CA GLU A 166 36.07 24.67 20.82
C GLU A 166 36.16 25.22 22.25
N ASN A 167 35.11 25.07 23.06
CA ASN A 167 35.13 25.50 24.46
C ASN A 167 36.17 24.72 25.28
N ILE A 168 36.28 23.41 25.06
CA ILE A 168 37.30 22.56 25.70
C ILE A 168 38.71 22.99 25.28
N ALA A 169 38.94 23.20 23.98
CA ALA A 169 40.23 23.66 23.46
C ALA A 169 40.61 25.02 24.06
N LYS A 170 39.67 25.96 24.11
CA LYS A 170 39.89 27.29 24.65
C LYS A 170 40.27 27.24 26.14
N ASP A 171 39.51 26.52 26.97
CA ASP A 171 39.78 26.41 28.40
C ASP A 171 41.18 25.81 28.67
N TYR A 172 41.54 24.72 27.98
CA TYR A 172 42.87 24.12 28.16
C TYR A 172 44.00 24.95 27.59
N TRP A 173 43.79 25.64 26.46
CA TRP A 173 44.79 26.56 25.93
C TRP A 173 45.07 27.70 26.92
N GLU A 174 44.02 28.26 27.53
CA GLU A 174 44.18 29.30 28.54
C GLU A 174 44.94 28.81 29.77
N ARG A 175 44.65 27.60 30.24
CA ARG A 175 45.26 27.00 31.44
C ARG A 175 46.71 26.59 31.26
N TYR A 176 47.06 25.96 30.14
CA TYR A 176 48.38 25.36 29.95
C TYR A 176 49.33 26.25 29.17
N VAL A 177 48.85 26.96 28.15
CA VAL A 177 49.73 27.65 27.20
C VAL A 177 49.70 29.16 27.40
N LYS A 178 48.52 29.78 27.34
CA LYS A 178 48.36 31.24 27.41
C LYS A 178 48.90 31.83 28.71
N ILE A 179 48.79 31.11 29.83
CA ILE A 179 49.33 31.54 31.12
C ILE A 179 50.84 31.78 31.07
N GLY A 180 51.58 31.00 30.28
CA GLY A 180 53.03 31.13 30.12
C GLY A 180 53.46 32.09 29.01
N LEU A 181 52.51 32.78 28.37
CA LEU A 181 52.74 33.78 27.33
C LEU A 181 52.51 35.22 27.84
N ASN A 182 52.69 35.44 29.14
CA ASN A 182 52.60 36.74 29.80
C ASN A 182 53.96 37.14 30.38
N GLN A 183 54.25 38.45 30.48
CA GLN A 183 55.56 38.95 30.96
C GLN A 183 55.92 38.52 32.39
N GLU A 184 54.93 38.29 33.25
CA GLU A 184 55.15 37.93 34.66
C GLU A 184 55.34 36.42 34.89
N THR A 185 54.86 35.58 33.96
CA THR A 185 54.79 34.12 34.08
C THR A 185 55.37 33.40 32.87
N LEU A 186 56.26 34.08 32.14
CA LEU A 186 56.79 33.62 30.86
C LEU A 186 57.54 32.29 30.99
N PHE A 187 57.32 31.37 30.05
CA PHE A 187 58.13 30.15 29.94
C PHE A 187 59.64 30.47 29.87
N GLU A 188 60.45 29.79 30.68
CA GLU A 188 61.88 30.06 30.81
C GLU A 188 62.70 29.48 29.65
N SER A 189 62.19 28.39 29.05
CA SER A 189 62.85 27.65 27.99
C SER A 189 61.88 27.12 26.93
N ASN A 190 62.42 26.73 25.78
CA ASN A 190 61.64 26.02 24.76
C ASN A 190 61.08 24.69 25.28
N ASP A 191 61.84 23.96 26.09
CA ASP A 191 61.41 22.65 26.58
C ASP A 191 60.17 22.77 27.47
N GLU A 192 60.13 23.81 28.30
CA GLU A 192 58.95 24.12 29.12
C GLU A 192 57.73 24.47 28.27
N PHE A 193 57.91 25.30 27.22
CA PHE A 193 56.85 25.61 26.27
C PHE A 193 56.35 24.37 25.51
N GLN A 194 57.26 23.46 25.12
CA GLN A 194 56.89 22.20 24.47
C GLN A 194 56.09 21.28 25.40
N GLU A 195 56.48 21.19 26.68
CA GLU A 195 55.70 20.42 27.65
C GLU A 195 54.31 21.02 27.89
N ALA A 196 54.20 22.36 27.87
CA ALA A 196 52.90 23.03 27.94
C ALA A 196 51.99 22.71 26.73
N LEU A 197 52.53 22.73 25.50
CA LEU A 197 51.79 22.33 24.30
C LEU A 197 51.34 20.86 24.37
N LYS A 198 52.22 19.95 24.79
CA LYS A 198 51.87 18.53 24.99
C LYS A 198 50.81 18.34 26.07
N ALA A 199 50.89 19.10 27.17
CA ALA A 199 49.89 19.04 28.23
C ALA A 199 48.51 19.53 27.74
N PHE A 200 48.49 20.59 26.94
CA PHE A 200 47.29 21.07 26.27
C PHE A 200 46.70 20.00 25.33
N GLU A 201 47.49 19.46 24.41
CA GLU A 201 47.05 18.43 23.45
C GLU A 201 46.50 17.20 24.18
N LEU A 202 47.21 16.71 25.20
CA LEU A 202 46.79 15.54 25.98
C LEU A 202 45.51 15.80 26.78
N ALA A 203 45.34 17.00 27.33
CA ALA A 203 44.14 17.37 28.08
C ALA A 203 42.93 17.50 27.14
N TYR A 204 43.15 18.09 25.96
CA TYR A 204 42.15 18.21 24.91
C TYR A 204 41.70 16.83 24.40
N GLU A 205 42.63 15.99 23.98
CA GLU A 205 42.38 14.63 23.46
C GLU A 205 41.55 13.78 24.43
N LYS A 206 41.76 13.94 25.74
CA LYS A 206 41.03 13.20 26.78
C LYS A 206 39.61 13.68 27.02
N SER A 207 39.30 14.92 26.66
CA SER A 207 38.06 15.60 27.07
C SER A 207 37.17 15.98 25.90
N MET A 208 37.74 16.06 24.70
CA MET A 208 37.01 16.32 23.48
C MET A 208 36.04 15.17 23.18
N MET A 209 34.90 15.51 22.57
CA MET A 209 34.09 14.52 21.90
C MET A 209 34.80 14.13 20.60
N LYS A 210 35.20 12.87 20.50
CA LYS A 210 35.96 12.35 19.35
C LYS A 210 35.12 12.41 18.08
N SER A 211 35.38 13.43 17.28
CA SER A 211 34.66 13.68 16.03
C SER A 211 35.55 14.44 15.05
N PRO A 212 35.19 14.47 13.75
CA PRO A 212 35.87 15.29 12.75
C PRO A 212 35.89 16.79 13.10
N GLU A 213 34.86 17.28 13.80
CA GLU A 213 34.84 18.64 14.36
C GLU A 213 35.94 18.82 15.41
N GLY A 214 36.11 17.85 16.32
CA GLY A 214 37.18 17.86 17.32
C GLY A 214 38.58 17.91 16.69
N ASP A 215 38.81 17.10 15.66
CA ASP A 215 40.06 17.08 14.89
C ASP A 215 40.32 18.41 14.17
N LYS A 216 39.28 19.01 13.57
CA LYS A 216 39.36 20.33 12.90
C LYS A 216 39.69 21.44 13.89
N ILE A 217 39.14 21.40 15.11
CA ILE A 217 39.42 22.41 16.15
C ILE A 217 40.91 22.37 16.53
N ILE A 218 41.48 21.21 16.85
CA ILE A 218 42.90 21.14 17.23
C ILE A 218 43.82 21.49 16.05
N ALA A 219 43.49 21.06 14.82
CA ALA A 219 44.19 21.47 13.61
C ALA A 219 44.17 23.00 13.43
N SER A 220 43.05 23.67 13.71
CA SER A 220 42.95 25.13 13.67
C SER A 220 43.85 25.81 14.71
N TYR A 221 43.96 25.26 15.93
CA TYR A 221 44.91 25.76 16.93
C TYR A 221 46.37 25.62 16.47
N MET A 222 46.71 24.48 15.87
CA MET A 222 48.05 24.25 15.29
C MET A 222 48.35 25.20 14.11
N GLN A 223 47.36 25.53 13.28
CA GLN A 223 47.53 26.47 12.17
C GLN A 223 47.61 27.94 12.59
N ASN A 224 46.88 28.33 13.65
CA ASN A 224 46.65 29.75 13.95
C ASN A 224 47.25 30.20 15.29
N GLN A 225 47.05 29.42 16.36
CA GLN A 225 47.45 29.80 17.72
C GLN A 225 48.92 29.44 17.99
N TYR A 226 49.36 28.27 17.55
CA TYR A 226 50.73 27.80 17.78
C TYR A 226 51.77 28.71 17.11
N PRO A 227 51.62 29.13 15.84
CA PRO A 227 52.58 30.03 15.20
C PRO A 227 52.67 31.37 15.93
N THR A 228 51.56 31.89 16.44
CA THR A 228 51.50 33.14 17.21
C THR A 228 52.29 33.00 18.52
N ALA A 229 52.10 31.89 19.25
CA ALA A 229 52.84 31.60 20.48
C ALA A 229 54.35 31.40 20.23
N ILE A 230 54.71 30.68 19.16
CA ILE A 230 56.10 30.47 18.73
C ILE A 230 56.78 31.79 18.36
N GLU A 231 56.09 32.64 17.61
CA GLU A 231 56.61 33.95 17.24
C GLU A 231 56.88 34.80 18.47
N TYR A 232 55.95 34.81 19.44
CA TYR A 232 56.13 35.52 20.70
C TYR A 232 57.38 35.03 21.48
N MET A 233 57.54 33.71 21.63
CA MET A 233 58.71 33.11 22.28
C MET A 233 60.02 33.42 21.53
N THR A 234 59.98 33.47 20.20
CA THR A 234 61.13 33.82 19.36
C THR A 234 61.52 35.29 19.52
N GLN A 235 60.55 36.22 19.53
CA GLN A 235 60.80 37.65 19.74
C GLN A 235 61.47 37.93 21.10
N LEU A 236 61.17 37.12 22.12
CA LEU A 236 61.77 37.19 23.45
C LEU A 236 63.13 36.49 23.56
N GLY A 237 63.68 35.97 22.45
CA GLY A 237 64.98 35.30 22.42
C GLY A 237 65.01 33.94 23.11
N ARG A 238 63.83 33.35 23.37
CA ARG A 238 63.70 32.04 24.04
C ARG A 238 63.77 30.85 23.09
N MET A 239 63.69 31.11 21.79
CA MET A 239 63.81 30.10 20.72
C MET A 239 64.77 30.55 19.63
N ASN A 240 65.49 29.60 19.04
CA ASN A 240 66.36 29.84 17.88
C ASN A 240 65.64 29.53 16.56
N ALA A 241 66.15 30.09 15.47
CA ALA A 241 65.49 30.03 14.16
C ALA A 241 65.39 28.60 13.57
N GLU A 242 66.33 27.71 13.88
CA GLU A 242 66.31 26.34 13.34
C GLU A 242 65.23 25.50 14.04
N LEU A 243 65.08 25.67 15.35
CA LEU A 243 64.05 25.02 16.14
C LEU A 243 62.64 25.48 15.73
N VAL A 244 62.46 26.77 15.45
CA VAL A 244 61.21 27.33 14.91
C VAL A 244 60.80 26.65 13.61
N LYS A 245 61.75 26.42 12.68
CA LYS A 245 61.46 25.75 11.41
C LYS A 245 61.02 24.29 11.62
N VAL A 246 61.72 23.56 12.50
CA VAL A 246 61.40 22.17 12.81
C VAL A 246 60.00 22.05 13.42
N MET A 247 59.65 22.95 14.34
CA MET A 247 58.32 22.96 14.96
C MET A 247 57.22 23.25 13.95
N LYS A 248 57.37 24.29 13.12
CA LYS A 248 56.39 24.61 12.08
C LYS A 248 56.17 23.44 11.12
N ALA A 249 57.26 22.79 10.67
CA ALA A 249 57.14 21.63 9.78
C ALA A 249 56.41 20.45 10.44
N LYS A 250 56.63 20.22 11.74
CA LYS A 250 55.91 19.18 12.50
C LYS A 250 54.43 19.51 12.64
N GLU A 251 54.10 20.75 12.98
CA GLU A 251 52.72 21.24 13.15
C GLU A 251 51.94 21.18 11.84
N GLU A 252 52.54 21.60 10.72
CA GLU A 252 51.96 21.50 9.39
C GLU A 252 51.66 20.04 9.03
N ALA A 253 52.62 19.13 9.24
CA ALA A 253 52.42 17.70 8.95
C ALA A 253 51.29 17.08 9.78
N GLU A 254 51.21 17.43 11.07
CA GLU A 254 50.18 16.92 11.97
C GLU A 254 48.80 17.48 11.63
N THR A 255 48.73 18.76 11.30
CA THR A 255 47.53 19.42 10.78
C THR A 255 46.99 18.70 9.54
N PHE A 256 47.84 18.41 8.55
CA PHE A 256 47.43 17.66 7.37
C PHE A 256 46.92 16.26 7.70
N ARG A 257 47.54 15.58 8.68
CA ARG A 257 47.11 14.26 9.16
C ARG A 257 45.71 14.30 9.75
N LEU A 258 45.44 15.30 10.60
CA LEU A 258 44.13 15.50 11.24
C LEU A 258 43.04 15.84 10.22
N GLU A 259 43.31 16.76 9.29
CA GLU A 259 42.37 17.08 8.22
C GLU A 259 42.06 15.89 7.31
N ALA A 260 43.07 15.07 6.99
CA ALA A 260 42.89 13.86 6.21
C ALA A 260 42.01 12.83 6.95
N SER A 261 42.29 12.60 8.24
CA SER A 261 41.49 11.73 9.12
C SER A 261 40.03 12.18 9.20
N ALA A 262 39.80 13.47 9.42
CA ALA A 262 38.45 14.04 9.47
C ALA A 262 37.67 13.83 8.16
N ARG A 263 38.32 13.99 7.00
CA ARG A 263 37.70 13.74 5.68
C ARG A 263 37.43 12.26 5.45
N GLU A 264 38.37 11.39 5.78
CA GLU A 264 38.20 9.93 5.67
C GLU A 264 37.00 9.46 6.49
N GLU A 265 36.86 9.95 7.71
CA GLU A 265 35.73 9.67 8.60
C GLU A 265 34.40 10.14 8.01
N GLU A 266 34.33 11.35 7.47
CA GLU A 266 33.15 11.86 6.76
C GLU A 266 32.77 10.98 5.56
N PHE A 267 33.75 10.53 4.77
CA PHE A 267 33.50 9.64 3.63
C PHE A 267 33.03 8.26 4.08
N ARG A 268 33.66 7.67 5.10
CA ARG A 268 33.27 6.36 5.64
C ARG A 268 31.82 6.36 6.10
N ARG A 269 31.40 7.40 6.83
CA ARG A 269 30.02 7.55 7.28
C ARG A 269 29.02 7.68 6.14
N LYS A 270 29.35 8.43 5.08
CA LYS A 270 28.50 8.51 3.88
C LYS A 270 28.33 7.17 3.20
N ILE A 271 29.41 6.38 3.09
CA ILE A 271 29.36 5.05 2.49
C ILE A 271 28.49 4.11 3.32
N GLU A 272 28.68 4.07 4.64
CA GLU A 272 27.90 3.17 5.51
C GLU A 272 26.41 3.57 5.51
N ALA A 273 26.09 4.87 5.53
CA ALA A 273 24.71 5.34 5.41
C ALA A 273 24.05 4.89 4.09
N GLN A 274 24.74 5.04 2.97
CA GLN A 274 24.23 4.59 1.66
C GLN A 274 24.06 3.07 1.59
N LYS A 275 24.96 2.32 2.22
CA LYS A 275 24.88 0.86 2.28
C LYS A 275 23.67 0.42 3.11
N TYR A 276 23.49 1.01 4.29
CA TYR A 276 22.34 0.73 5.15
C TYR A 276 21.02 1.01 4.42
N GLU A 277 20.90 2.18 3.79
CA GLU A 277 19.71 2.59 3.03
C GLU A 277 19.39 1.59 1.91
N ARG A 278 20.39 1.13 1.16
CA ARG A 278 20.21 0.11 0.11
C ARG A 278 19.73 -1.22 0.68
N GLU A 279 20.37 -1.71 1.74
CA GLU A 279 20.02 -2.98 2.37
C GLU A 279 18.61 -2.96 2.99
N GLU A 280 18.20 -1.82 3.52
CA GLU A 280 16.86 -1.62 4.07
C GLU A 280 15.80 -1.54 2.97
N ASN A 281 16.04 -0.74 1.94
CA ASN A 281 15.13 -0.66 0.79
C ASN A 281 14.96 -2.02 0.11
N GLU A 282 16.05 -2.78 -0.08
CA GLU A 282 15.98 -4.13 -0.64
C GLU A 282 15.10 -5.07 0.20
N ARG A 283 15.26 -5.04 1.54
CA ARG A 283 14.44 -5.84 2.46
C ARG A 283 12.95 -5.46 2.40
N ASN A 284 12.66 -4.17 2.37
CA ASN A 284 11.30 -3.66 2.32
C ASN A 284 10.62 -3.97 0.97
N PHE A 285 11.34 -3.77 -0.14
CA PHE A 285 10.88 -4.16 -1.47
C PHE A 285 10.59 -5.64 -1.55
N LYS A 286 11.50 -6.50 -1.06
CA LYS A 286 11.29 -7.95 -1.06
C LYS A 286 10.00 -8.33 -0.32
N THR A 287 9.80 -7.78 0.88
CA THR A 287 8.60 -8.01 1.68
C THR A 287 7.35 -7.56 0.93
N LYS A 288 7.39 -6.38 0.30
CA LYS A 288 6.28 -5.87 -0.49
C LYS A 288 5.98 -6.75 -1.71
N MET A 289 7.00 -7.24 -2.39
CA MET A 289 6.84 -8.15 -3.53
C MET A 289 6.18 -9.48 -3.13
N GLU A 290 6.53 -10.01 -1.97
CA GLU A 290 5.89 -11.21 -1.41
C GLU A 290 4.40 -10.95 -1.10
N GLU A 291 4.06 -9.78 -0.55
CA GLU A 291 2.66 -9.34 -0.35
C GLU A 291 1.90 -9.27 -1.69
N LEU A 292 2.47 -8.61 -2.69
CA LEU A 292 1.84 -8.47 -4.02
C LEU A 292 1.63 -9.82 -4.69
N GLN A 293 2.57 -10.76 -4.56
CA GLN A 293 2.44 -12.10 -5.10
C GLN A 293 1.32 -12.89 -4.39
N ALA A 294 1.24 -12.81 -3.06
CA ALA A 294 0.17 -13.44 -2.30
C ALA A 294 -1.21 -12.90 -2.72
N ASN A 295 -1.33 -11.60 -2.96
CA ASN A 295 -2.56 -10.98 -3.46
C ASN A 295 -2.93 -11.49 -4.87
N ILE A 296 -1.94 -11.66 -5.77
CA ILE A 296 -2.18 -12.21 -7.11
C ILE A 296 -2.72 -13.66 -7.01
N ASP A 297 -2.12 -14.47 -6.16
CA ASP A 297 -2.55 -15.87 -5.96
C ASP A 297 -3.97 -15.94 -5.39
N GLN A 298 -4.29 -15.06 -4.44
CA GLN A 298 -5.64 -14.94 -3.88
C GLN A 298 -6.67 -14.51 -4.93
N GLN A 299 -6.32 -13.54 -5.79
CA GLN A 299 -7.18 -13.11 -6.90
C GLN A 299 -7.46 -14.26 -7.87
N ASN A 300 -6.41 -14.97 -8.29
CA ASN A 300 -6.55 -16.11 -9.21
C ASN A 300 -7.44 -17.21 -8.63
N LYS A 301 -7.25 -17.53 -7.35
CA LYS A 301 -8.09 -18.52 -6.65
C LYS A 301 -9.56 -18.09 -6.64
N SER A 302 -9.83 -16.83 -6.27
CA SER A 302 -11.19 -16.29 -6.23
C SER A 302 -11.86 -16.31 -7.61
N HIS A 303 -11.12 -15.99 -8.67
CA HIS A 303 -11.62 -16.04 -10.04
C HIS A 303 -11.95 -17.47 -10.50
N GLU A 304 -11.11 -18.45 -10.20
CA GLU A 304 -11.39 -19.84 -10.58
C GLU A 304 -12.60 -20.40 -9.82
N GLU A 305 -12.72 -20.12 -8.51
CA GLU A 305 -13.90 -20.50 -7.71
C GLU A 305 -15.20 -19.84 -8.22
N MET A 306 -15.14 -18.61 -8.73
CA MET A 306 -16.28 -17.95 -9.36
C MET A 306 -16.66 -18.63 -10.69
N LYS A 307 -15.66 -18.95 -11.52
CA LYS A 307 -15.86 -19.60 -12.81
C LYS A 307 -16.47 -20.99 -12.67
N GLU A 308 -15.99 -21.81 -11.73
CA GLU A 308 -16.56 -23.13 -11.44
C GLU A 308 -18.04 -23.05 -11.04
N ARG A 309 -18.43 -22.01 -10.30
CA ARG A 309 -19.82 -21.81 -9.89
C ARG A 309 -20.71 -21.38 -11.04
N LEU A 310 -20.26 -20.44 -11.88
CA LEU A 310 -21.01 -20.05 -13.07
C LEU A 310 -21.27 -21.26 -13.99
N ILE A 311 -20.33 -22.21 -14.05
CA ILE A 311 -20.53 -23.48 -14.77
C ILE A 311 -21.62 -24.32 -14.10
N LYS A 312 -21.57 -24.52 -12.77
CA LYS A 312 -22.59 -25.28 -12.03
C LYS A 312 -23.98 -24.66 -12.12
N GLU A 313 -24.08 -23.33 -11.98
CA GLU A 313 -25.35 -22.60 -12.09
C GLU A 313 -25.94 -22.72 -13.51
N ARG A 314 -25.09 -22.60 -14.54
CA ARG A 314 -25.50 -22.85 -15.94
C ARG A 314 -26.03 -24.28 -16.10
N ASP A 315 -25.36 -25.27 -15.52
CA ASP A 315 -25.76 -26.67 -15.64
C ASP A 315 -27.11 -26.91 -14.95
N ILE A 316 -27.31 -26.38 -13.73
CA ILE A 316 -28.58 -26.43 -13.02
C ILE A 316 -29.69 -25.72 -13.81
N ALA A 317 -29.43 -24.54 -14.36
CA ALA A 317 -30.40 -23.80 -15.16
C ALA A 317 -30.77 -24.56 -16.44
N THR A 318 -29.79 -25.20 -17.08
CA THR A 318 -30.00 -26.05 -18.26
C THR A 318 -30.87 -27.26 -17.91
N GLU A 319 -30.62 -27.91 -16.77
CA GLU A 319 -31.41 -29.05 -16.32
C GLU A 319 -32.85 -28.66 -15.98
N LYS A 320 -33.05 -27.54 -15.25
CA LYS A 320 -34.40 -26.99 -14.98
C LYS A 320 -35.15 -26.65 -16.27
N TYR A 321 -34.45 -26.07 -17.26
CA TYR A 321 -35.04 -25.76 -18.56
C TYR A 321 -35.47 -27.04 -19.30
N ASN A 322 -34.61 -28.05 -19.33
CA ASN A 322 -34.91 -29.34 -19.96
C ASN A 322 -36.10 -30.05 -19.29
N GLN A 323 -36.15 -30.08 -17.95
CA GLN A 323 -37.27 -30.63 -17.19
C GLN A 323 -38.59 -29.93 -17.53
N LYS A 324 -38.59 -28.59 -17.62
CA LYS A 324 -39.78 -27.83 -18.01
C LYS A 324 -40.22 -28.11 -19.45
N LEU A 325 -39.27 -28.31 -20.35
CA LEU A 325 -39.53 -28.64 -21.74
C LEU A 325 -40.13 -30.06 -21.88
N GLU A 326 -39.64 -31.00 -21.08
CA GLU A 326 -40.19 -32.37 -20.98
C GLU A 326 -41.59 -32.38 -20.37
N GLN A 327 -41.83 -31.61 -19.31
CA GLN A 327 -43.17 -31.44 -18.73
C GLN A 327 -44.16 -30.90 -19.77
N LEU A 328 -43.79 -29.83 -20.49
CA LEU A 328 -44.62 -29.27 -21.54
C LEU A 328 -44.91 -30.27 -22.67
N HIS A 329 -43.92 -31.08 -23.03
CA HIS A 329 -44.10 -32.14 -24.03
C HIS A 329 -45.10 -33.21 -23.56
N ASN A 330 -45.00 -33.65 -22.31
CA ASN A 330 -45.92 -34.63 -21.72
C ASN A 330 -47.35 -34.08 -21.60
N GLU A 331 -47.52 -32.82 -21.18
CA GLU A 331 -48.82 -32.14 -21.15
C GLU A 331 -49.46 -32.08 -22.55
N MET A 332 -48.66 -31.81 -23.59
CA MET A 332 -49.12 -31.76 -24.97
C MET A 332 -49.57 -33.15 -25.47
N LEU A 333 -48.84 -34.22 -25.13
CA LEU A 333 -49.22 -35.60 -25.46
C LEU A 333 -50.54 -36.00 -24.78
N GLU A 334 -50.71 -35.64 -23.50
CA GLU A 334 -51.95 -35.96 -22.77
C GLU A 334 -53.14 -35.18 -23.33
N GLN A 335 -52.96 -33.91 -23.72
CA GLN A 335 -53.99 -33.15 -24.43
C GLN A 335 -54.35 -33.79 -25.79
N GLN A 336 -53.38 -34.29 -26.56
CA GLN A 336 -53.66 -35.01 -27.80
C GLN A 336 -54.48 -36.28 -27.54
N ARG A 337 -54.12 -37.05 -26.51
CA ARG A 337 -54.84 -38.27 -26.12
C ARG A 337 -56.30 -37.97 -25.75
N LEU A 338 -56.53 -36.93 -24.94
CA LEU A 338 -57.87 -36.48 -24.55
C LEU A 338 -58.69 -36.05 -25.77
N ASN A 339 -58.10 -35.27 -26.68
CA ASN A 339 -58.76 -34.85 -27.91
C ASN A 339 -59.15 -36.03 -28.83
N GLU A 340 -58.30 -37.06 -28.94
CA GLU A 340 -58.64 -38.27 -29.69
C GLU A 340 -59.77 -39.07 -29.05
N GLU A 341 -59.78 -39.14 -27.71
CA GLU A 341 -60.83 -39.82 -26.95
C GLU A 341 -62.18 -39.12 -27.12
N ASP A 342 -62.21 -37.79 -27.04
CA ASP A 342 -63.40 -36.97 -27.27
C ASP A 342 -63.90 -37.09 -28.72
N LYS A 343 -63.00 -37.11 -29.70
CA LYS A 343 -63.36 -37.37 -31.10
C LYS A 343 -63.99 -38.75 -31.28
N ARG A 344 -63.49 -39.77 -30.57
CA ARG A 344 -64.05 -41.12 -30.60
C ARG A 344 -65.46 -41.16 -30.02
N LYS A 345 -65.67 -40.55 -28.84
CA LYS A 345 -67.00 -40.42 -28.21
C LYS A 345 -67.99 -39.69 -29.12
N LEU A 346 -67.56 -38.63 -29.78
CA LEU A 346 -68.40 -37.88 -30.71
C LEU A 346 -68.82 -38.75 -31.91
N LEU A 347 -67.90 -39.54 -32.47
CA LEU A 347 -68.20 -40.46 -33.57
C LEU A 347 -69.18 -41.56 -33.14
N GLU A 348 -69.00 -42.16 -31.95
CA GLU A 348 -69.94 -43.14 -31.40
C GLU A 348 -71.34 -42.55 -31.19
N GLN A 349 -71.42 -41.31 -30.70
CA GLN A 349 -72.68 -40.60 -30.53
C GLN A 349 -73.36 -40.30 -31.86
N GLN A 350 -72.60 -39.86 -32.87
CA GLN A 350 -73.14 -39.66 -34.23
C GLN A 350 -73.66 -40.97 -34.83
N GLN A 351 -72.94 -42.07 -34.63
CA GLN A 351 -73.36 -43.38 -35.13
C GLN A 351 -74.63 -43.86 -34.43
N THR A 352 -74.73 -43.69 -33.10
CA THR A 352 -75.95 -43.99 -32.34
C THR A 352 -77.15 -43.18 -32.83
N ASN A 353 -76.95 -41.87 -33.06
CA ASN A 353 -78.00 -41.00 -33.62
C ASN A 353 -78.42 -41.44 -35.02
N PHE A 354 -77.47 -41.86 -35.86
CA PHE A 354 -77.76 -42.36 -37.20
C PHE A 354 -78.57 -43.65 -37.17
N GLU A 355 -78.22 -44.60 -36.29
CA GLU A 355 -79.00 -45.82 -36.07
C GLU A 355 -80.41 -45.52 -35.56
N GLN A 356 -80.57 -44.54 -34.67
CA GLN A 356 -81.89 -44.13 -34.19
C GLN A 356 -82.74 -43.55 -35.34
N ILE A 357 -82.17 -42.66 -36.16
CA ILE A 357 -82.85 -42.11 -37.34
C ILE A 357 -83.25 -43.23 -38.31
N GLN A 358 -82.39 -44.22 -38.53
CA GLN A 358 -82.73 -45.38 -39.36
C GLN A 358 -83.91 -46.17 -38.78
N ARG A 359 -83.90 -46.47 -37.48
CA ARG A 359 -85.02 -47.19 -36.83
C ARG A 359 -86.32 -46.40 -36.91
N GLU A 360 -86.29 -45.09 -36.66
CA GLU A 360 -87.47 -44.22 -36.76
C GLU A 360 -87.98 -44.16 -38.20
N THR A 361 -87.09 -44.13 -39.19
CA THR A 361 -87.45 -44.15 -40.62
C THR A 361 -88.04 -45.50 -41.03
N GLU A 362 -87.49 -46.62 -40.55
CA GLU A 362 -88.04 -47.96 -40.78
C GLU A 362 -89.42 -48.12 -40.13
N GLU A 363 -89.61 -47.58 -38.92
CA GLU A 363 -90.89 -47.61 -38.22
C GLU A 363 -91.94 -46.72 -38.91
N ALA A 364 -91.55 -45.52 -39.37
CA ALA A 364 -92.40 -44.65 -40.17
C ALA A 364 -92.79 -45.31 -41.49
N ASN A 365 -91.85 -45.95 -42.19
CA ASN A 365 -92.13 -46.71 -43.42
C ASN A 365 -93.04 -47.91 -43.15
N ARG A 366 -92.89 -48.61 -42.02
CA ARG A 366 -93.83 -49.67 -41.60
C ARG A 366 -95.24 -49.13 -41.39
N LYS A 367 -95.38 -48.01 -40.67
CA LYS A 367 -96.68 -47.35 -40.45
C LYS A 367 -97.34 -46.93 -41.75
N ILE A 368 -96.59 -46.29 -42.66
CA ILE A 368 -97.08 -45.92 -44.00
C ILE A 368 -97.51 -47.17 -44.78
N THR A 369 -96.75 -48.26 -44.71
CA THR A 369 -97.09 -49.53 -45.37
C THR A 369 -98.35 -50.15 -44.80
N GLU A 370 -98.54 -50.11 -43.48
CA GLU A 370 -99.77 -50.57 -42.82
C GLU A 370 -100.98 -49.70 -43.14
N GLU A 371 -100.82 -48.38 -43.21
CA GLU A 371 -101.87 -47.44 -43.63
C GLU A 371 -102.26 -47.65 -45.10
N LEU A 372 -101.28 -47.87 -46.00
CA LEU A 372 -101.53 -48.26 -47.38
C LEU A 372 -102.28 -49.59 -47.48
N LYS A 373 -101.90 -50.59 -46.68
CA LYS A 373 -102.63 -51.87 -46.62
C LYS A 373 -104.07 -51.69 -46.14
N ARG A 374 -104.31 -50.84 -45.13
CA ARG A 374 -105.66 -50.50 -44.65
C ARG A 374 -106.48 -49.74 -45.70
N ALA A 375 -105.87 -48.80 -46.42
CA ALA A 375 -106.52 -48.05 -47.49
C ALA A 375 -106.90 -48.95 -48.68
N ILE A 376 -106.08 -49.94 -49.02
CA ILE A 376 -106.38 -50.95 -50.04
C ILE A 376 -107.54 -51.86 -49.60
N THR A 377 -107.55 -52.32 -48.34
CA THR A 377 -108.66 -53.14 -47.81
C THR A 377 -109.98 -52.37 -47.67
N LEU A 378 -109.94 -51.06 -47.44
CA LEU A 378 -111.12 -50.18 -47.49
C LEU A 378 -111.65 -50.01 -48.92
N ARG A 379 -110.77 -49.83 -49.91
CA ARG A 379 -111.15 -49.80 -51.33
C ARG A 379 -111.79 -51.11 -51.82
N GLU A 380 -111.30 -52.24 -51.34
CA GLU A 380 -111.86 -53.56 -51.67
C GLU A 380 -113.24 -53.79 -51.03
N ARG A 381 -113.55 -53.12 -49.90
CA ARG A 381 -114.89 -53.13 -49.28
C ARG A 381 -115.89 -52.18 -49.93
N GLU A 382 -115.44 -51.15 -50.63
CA GLU A 382 -116.31 -50.22 -51.38
C GLU A 382 -116.63 -50.70 -52.81
N SER A 383 -116.07 -51.84 -53.24
CA SER A 383 -116.34 -52.47 -54.55
C SER A 383 -117.26 -53.71 -54.49
N HIS A 384 -117.94 -53.91 -53.36
CA HIS A 384 -119.07 -54.83 -53.18
C HIS A 384 -120.30 -54.05 -52.72
#